data_AF-A0A7C0VJS7-F1
#
_entry.id   AF-A0A7C0VJS7-F1
#
_cell.length_a   1.000
_cell.length_b   1.000
_cell.length_c   1.000
_cell.angle_alpha   90.00
_cell.angle_beta   90.00
_cell.angle_gamma   90.00
#
_symmetry.space_group_name_H-M   'P 1'
#
loop_
_entity.id
_entity.type
_entity.pdbx_description
1 polymer ?
#
loop_
_entity_poly.entity_id
_entity_poly.type
_entity_poly.pdbx_seq_one_letter_code
_entity_poly.pdbx_strand_id
1 'polypeptide(L)'
;MYTAKHARLYKHKVHDGQVYIFYIDIRSTGKGYEQFIQQSVSEEEIVYIRGRAAKLYEENGKVMVQGADTLTGRKIEIAADLVVVAAALVPNEGALELAEILGLTCNKDGFFVEEDYKLSSIDTGRQGIYIASCCQGIKDIADTSAQGSAAASKVQVFLSSIRRQKQNVV
;
A
#
# COMPACT_ATOMS: atom_id res chain seq x y z
N MET A 1 -2.55 -6.14 -4.02
CA MET A 1 -3.48 -6.93 -3.18
C MET A 1 -4.88 -6.35 -3.07
N TYR A 2 -5.07 -5.07 -2.70
CA TYR A 2 -6.42 -4.55 -2.51
C TYR A 2 -7.29 -4.60 -3.78
N THR A 3 -6.69 -4.43 -4.97
CA THR A 3 -7.39 -4.56 -6.26
C THR A 3 -8.00 -5.95 -6.42
N ALA A 4 -7.21 -7.01 -6.19
CA ALA A 4 -7.69 -8.39 -6.22
C ALA A 4 -8.77 -8.64 -5.15
N LYS A 5 -8.61 -8.07 -3.94
CA LYS A 5 -9.62 -8.14 -2.88
C LYS A 5 -10.96 -7.54 -3.34
N HIS A 6 -10.94 -6.33 -3.90
CA HIS A 6 -12.15 -5.69 -4.40
C HIS A 6 -12.76 -6.43 -5.60
N ALA A 7 -11.93 -6.96 -6.51
CA ALA A 7 -12.38 -7.77 -7.64
C ALA A 7 -13.12 -9.04 -7.19
N ARG A 8 -12.58 -9.77 -6.20
CA ARG A 8 -13.26 -10.95 -5.63
C ARG A 8 -14.57 -10.55 -4.94
N LEU A 9 -14.53 -9.51 -4.09
CA LEU A 9 -15.75 -9.01 -3.43
C LEU A 9 -16.85 -8.62 -4.45
N TYR A 10 -16.47 -8.02 -5.57
CA TYR A 10 -17.38 -7.75 -6.67
C TYR A 10 -17.95 -9.04 -7.26
N LYS A 11 -17.12 -10.04 -7.63
CA LYS A 11 -17.58 -11.33 -8.15
C LYS A 11 -18.50 -12.10 -7.18
N HIS A 12 -18.32 -11.92 -5.86
CA HIS A 12 -19.23 -12.49 -4.86
C HIS A 12 -20.58 -11.77 -4.73
N LYS A 13 -20.69 -10.53 -5.22
CA LYS A 13 -21.94 -9.75 -5.16
C LYS A 13 -22.63 -9.63 -6.52
N VAL A 14 -21.87 -9.68 -7.59
CA VAL A 14 -22.32 -9.58 -8.99
C VAL A 14 -21.74 -10.79 -9.71
N HIS A 15 -22.46 -11.91 -9.62
CA HIS A 15 -21.96 -13.23 -10.04
C HIS A 15 -21.69 -13.31 -11.56
N ASP A 16 -22.54 -12.67 -12.34
CA ASP A 16 -22.48 -12.52 -13.80
C ASP A 16 -21.53 -11.40 -14.26
N GLY A 17 -21.03 -10.59 -13.34
CA GLY A 17 -20.11 -9.51 -13.66
C GLY A 17 -18.73 -10.03 -14.10
N GLN A 18 -18.13 -9.39 -15.10
CA GLN A 18 -16.77 -9.68 -15.55
C GLN A 18 -15.78 -8.64 -15.03
N VAL A 19 -14.64 -9.09 -14.52
CA VAL A 19 -13.55 -8.21 -14.05
C VAL A 19 -12.31 -8.40 -14.90
N TYR A 20 -11.73 -7.27 -15.31
CA TYR A 20 -10.44 -7.19 -15.99
C TYR A 20 -9.48 -6.33 -15.17
N ILE A 21 -8.30 -6.85 -14.87
CA ILE A 21 -7.25 -6.14 -14.13
C ILE A 21 -6.06 -5.91 -15.05
N PHE A 22 -5.85 -4.65 -15.44
CA PHE A 22 -4.62 -4.23 -16.13
C PHE A 22 -3.49 -4.05 -15.12
N TYR A 23 -2.34 -4.67 -15.38
CA TYR A 23 -1.18 -4.62 -14.48
C TYR A 23 0.14 -4.64 -15.25
N ILE A 24 1.22 -4.16 -14.63
CA ILE A 24 2.59 -4.33 -15.16
C ILE A 24 3.22 -5.57 -14.52
N ASP A 25 3.26 -5.57 -13.19
CA ASP A 25 3.73 -6.67 -12.35
C ASP A 25 2.75 -6.91 -11.20
N ILE A 26 2.52 -8.18 -10.86
CA ILE A 26 1.77 -8.55 -9.66
C ILE A 26 2.74 -8.54 -8.48
N ARG A 27 2.45 -7.72 -7.46
CA ARG A 27 3.25 -7.61 -6.24
C ARG A 27 2.54 -8.30 -5.07
N SER A 28 2.73 -9.62 -4.97
CA SER A 28 2.13 -10.54 -3.99
C SER A 28 3.14 -10.99 -2.92
N THR A 29 3.85 -10.04 -2.30
CA THR A 29 5.05 -10.33 -1.46
C THR A 29 4.76 -10.83 -0.04
N GLY A 30 3.50 -10.85 0.40
CA GLY A 30 3.10 -11.30 1.74
C GLY A 30 2.73 -12.78 1.79
N LYS A 31 2.68 -13.35 3.00
CA LYS A 31 2.26 -14.74 3.22
C LYS A 31 0.82 -14.94 2.71
N GLY A 32 0.63 -15.91 1.82
CA GLY A 32 -0.69 -16.22 1.26
C GLY A 32 -1.13 -15.31 0.12
N TYR A 33 -0.35 -14.28 -0.24
CA TYR A 33 -0.78 -13.30 -1.25
C TYR A 33 -0.76 -13.88 -2.65
N GLU A 34 0.21 -14.73 -2.98
CA GLU A 34 0.24 -15.39 -4.28
C GLU A 34 -0.92 -16.37 -4.43
N GLN A 35 -1.18 -17.17 -3.40
CA GLN A 35 -2.35 -18.07 -3.37
C GLN A 35 -3.64 -17.28 -3.56
N PHE A 36 -3.77 -16.13 -2.92
CA PHE A 36 -4.94 -15.27 -3.06
C PHE A 36 -5.15 -14.78 -4.50
N ILE A 37 -4.06 -14.46 -5.22
CA ILE A 37 -4.12 -14.10 -6.64
C ILE A 37 -4.49 -15.32 -7.49
N GLN A 38 -3.87 -16.47 -7.26
CA GLN A 38 -4.14 -17.70 -8.02
C GLN A 38 -5.62 -18.10 -7.91
N GLN A 39 -6.15 -18.08 -6.70
CA GLN A 39 -7.57 -18.32 -6.44
C GLN A 39 -8.45 -17.30 -7.17
N SER A 40 -8.07 -16.02 -7.18
CA SER A 40 -8.81 -14.98 -7.92
C SER A 40 -8.97 -15.29 -9.41
N VAL A 41 -8.00 -15.99 -10.00
CA VAL A 41 -8.03 -16.42 -11.40
C VAL A 41 -8.82 -17.72 -11.55
N SER A 42 -8.54 -18.73 -10.73
CA SER A 42 -9.09 -20.08 -10.90
C SER A 42 -10.52 -20.26 -10.38
N GLU A 43 -10.89 -19.53 -9.33
CA GLU A 43 -12.18 -19.68 -8.65
C GLU A 43 -13.19 -18.59 -9.09
N GLU A 44 -12.72 -17.35 -9.32
CA GLU A 44 -13.58 -16.22 -9.69
C GLU A 44 -13.49 -15.76 -11.15
N GLU A 45 -12.66 -16.42 -11.96
CA GLU A 45 -12.49 -16.11 -13.39
C GLU A 45 -12.10 -14.64 -13.66
N ILE A 46 -11.35 -14.03 -12.73
CA ILE A 46 -10.84 -12.67 -12.90
C ILE A 46 -9.72 -12.68 -13.94
N VAL A 47 -9.85 -11.84 -14.97
CA VAL A 47 -8.89 -11.79 -16.08
C VAL A 47 -7.81 -10.75 -15.80
N TYR A 48 -6.57 -11.21 -15.71
CA TYR A 48 -5.41 -10.34 -15.56
C TYR A 48 -4.77 -10.09 -16.92
N ILE A 49 -4.63 -8.81 -17.29
CA ILE A 49 -4.06 -8.37 -18.56
C ILE A 49 -2.73 -7.67 -18.25
N ARG A 50 -1.63 -8.25 -18.70
CA ARG A 50 -0.31 -7.65 -18.49
C ARG A 50 -0.11 -6.51 -19.48
N GLY A 51 -0.37 -5.30 -19.04
CA GLY A 51 -0.39 -4.11 -19.87
C GLY A 51 -0.81 -2.89 -19.08
N ARG A 52 -0.37 -1.72 -19.54
CA ARG A 52 -0.90 -0.46 -19.02
C ARG A 52 -2.09 -0.01 -19.88
N ALA A 53 -3.18 0.38 -19.23
CA ALA A 53 -4.24 1.12 -19.90
C ALA A 53 -3.67 2.45 -20.41
N ALA A 54 -3.73 2.65 -21.72
CA ALA A 54 -3.14 3.79 -22.41
C ALA A 54 -4.13 4.96 -22.52
N LYS A 55 -5.39 4.66 -22.80
CA LYS A 55 -6.43 5.67 -23.02
C LYS A 55 -7.77 5.20 -22.48
N LEU A 56 -8.47 6.13 -21.85
CA LEU A 56 -9.87 6.00 -21.43
C LEU A 56 -10.69 7.05 -22.19
N TYR A 57 -11.84 6.65 -22.71
CA TYR A 57 -12.81 7.57 -23.32
C TYR A 57 -14.21 6.97 -23.24
N GLU A 58 -15.23 7.80 -23.36
CA GLU A 58 -16.62 7.33 -23.38
C GLU A 58 -17.10 7.11 -24.80
N GLU A 59 -17.80 6.00 -25.02
CA GLU A 59 -18.44 5.67 -26.29
C GLU A 59 -19.71 4.86 -26.01
N ASN A 60 -20.84 5.24 -26.63
CA ASN A 60 -22.13 4.53 -26.50
C ASN A 60 -22.57 4.27 -25.04
N GLY A 61 -22.28 5.21 -24.13
CA GLY A 61 -22.64 5.09 -22.71
C GLY A 61 -21.76 4.12 -21.88
N LYS A 62 -20.65 3.64 -22.44
CA LYS A 62 -19.65 2.84 -21.74
C LYS A 62 -18.29 3.55 -21.73
N VAL A 63 -17.43 3.16 -20.78
CA VAL A 63 -16.04 3.62 -20.73
C VAL A 63 -15.16 2.63 -21.49
N MET A 64 -14.60 3.07 -22.60
CA MET A 64 -13.68 2.31 -23.42
C MET A 64 -12.27 2.36 -22.84
N VAL A 65 -11.71 1.19 -22.53
CA VAL A 65 -10.36 1.03 -22.00
C VAL A 65 -9.46 0.47 -23.09
N GLN A 66 -8.60 1.32 -23.66
CA GLN A 66 -7.59 0.91 -24.61
C GLN A 66 -6.27 0.64 -23.91
N GLY A 67 -5.63 -0.48 -24.22
CA GLY A 67 -4.32 -0.85 -23.73
C GLY A 67 -3.60 -1.80 -24.69
N ALA A 68 -2.49 -2.35 -24.24
CA ALA A 68 -1.77 -3.40 -24.95
C ALA A 68 -1.49 -4.55 -24.00
N ASP A 69 -1.82 -5.77 -24.42
CA ASP A 69 -1.34 -6.97 -23.74
C ASP A 69 0.08 -7.25 -24.22
N THR A 70 1.02 -7.06 -23.29
CA THR A 70 2.45 -7.26 -23.51
C THR A 70 2.85 -8.72 -23.63
N LEU A 71 2.01 -9.67 -23.19
CA LEU A 71 2.29 -11.10 -23.36
C LEU A 71 1.98 -11.57 -24.77
N THR A 72 0.89 -11.07 -25.36
CA THR A 72 0.48 -11.44 -26.73
C THR A 72 0.93 -10.43 -27.78
N GLY A 73 1.38 -9.23 -27.39
CA GLY A 73 1.72 -8.13 -28.28
C GLY A 73 0.51 -7.47 -28.94
N ARG A 74 -0.71 -7.79 -28.50
CA ARG A 74 -1.95 -7.31 -29.13
C ARG A 74 -2.46 -6.05 -28.43
N LYS A 75 -3.07 -5.17 -29.23
CA LYS A 75 -3.90 -4.09 -28.70
C LYS A 75 -5.17 -4.69 -28.12
N ILE A 76 -5.58 -4.21 -26.96
CA ILE A 76 -6.80 -4.61 -26.29
C ILE A 76 -7.68 -3.39 -26.12
N GLU A 77 -8.97 -3.59 -26.36
CA GLU A 77 -10.02 -2.61 -26.13
C GLU A 77 -11.17 -3.28 -25.39
N ILE A 78 -11.56 -2.72 -24.25
CA ILE A 78 -12.62 -3.26 -23.39
C ILE A 78 -13.65 -2.17 -23.14
N ALA A 79 -14.92 -2.46 -23.45
CA ALA A 79 -16.03 -1.62 -23.08
C ALA A 79 -16.47 -1.95 -21.65
N ALA A 80 -16.19 -1.05 -20.70
CA ALA A 80 -16.49 -1.24 -19.29
C ALA A 80 -17.67 -0.36 -18.83
N ASP A 81 -18.53 -0.91 -17.98
CA ASP A 81 -19.58 -0.14 -17.32
C ASP A 81 -19.03 0.73 -16.17
N LEU A 82 -17.89 0.33 -15.59
CA LEU A 82 -17.17 1.08 -14.57
C LEU A 82 -15.66 0.83 -14.69
N VAL A 83 -14.87 1.88 -14.58
CA VAL A 83 -13.40 1.80 -14.48
C VAL A 83 -12.96 2.23 -13.09
N VAL A 84 -12.23 1.35 -12.41
CA VAL A 84 -11.67 1.62 -11.08
C VAL A 84 -10.17 1.87 -11.21
N VAL A 85 -9.74 3.07 -10.83
CA VAL A 85 -8.31 3.42 -10.76
C VAL A 85 -7.74 2.93 -9.44
N ALA A 86 -6.81 1.98 -9.52
CA ALA A 86 -6.03 1.53 -8.36
C ALA A 86 -5.00 2.62 -7.97
N ALA A 87 -5.45 3.63 -7.24
CA ALA A 87 -4.64 4.78 -6.84
C ALA A 87 -3.48 4.40 -5.89
N ALA A 88 -2.40 5.17 -5.98
CA ALA A 88 -1.26 5.06 -5.08
C ALA A 88 -1.57 5.74 -3.73
N LEU A 89 -0.83 5.33 -2.69
CA LEU A 89 -0.79 6.03 -1.42
C LEU A 89 0.26 7.14 -1.49
N VAL A 90 -0.11 8.32 -1.00
CA VAL A 90 0.77 9.48 -0.85
C VAL A 90 0.79 9.90 0.62
N PRO A 91 1.79 10.68 1.07
CA PRO A 91 1.78 11.25 2.41
C PRO A 91 0.52 12.07 2.67
N ASN A 92 0.14 12.19 3.94
CA ASN A 92 -0.93 13.07 4.36
C ASN A 92 -0.58 14.54 4.05
N GLU A 93 -1.56 15.37 3.73
CA GLU A 93 -1.40 16.80 3.44
C GLU A 93 -0.62 17.55 4.54
N GLY A 94 -0.86 17.20 5.81
CA GLY A 94 -0.16 17.79 6.96
C GLY A 94 1.17 17.12 7.35
N ALA A 95 1.67 16.17 6.57
CA ALA A 95 2.86 15.39 6.96
C ALA A 95 4.12 16.27 7.07
N LEU A 96 4.33 17.19 6.13
CA LEU A 96 5.52 18.06 6.12
C LEU A 96 5.51 19.06 7.28
N GLU A 97 4.37 19.70 7.55
CA GLU A 97 4.21 20.59 8.71
C GLU A 97 4.48 19.84 10.02
N LEU A 98 3.94 18.63 10.16
CA LEU A 98 4.21 17.79 11.32
C LEU A 98 5.70 17.41 11.42
N ALA A 99 6.36 17.16 10.29
CA ALA A 99 7.80 16.91 10.26
C ALA A 99 8.57 18.11 10.81
N GLU A 100 8.22 19.34 10.42
CA GLU A 100 8.88 20.55 10.90
C GLU A 100 8.65 20.76 12.41
N ILE A 101 7.41 20.62 12.88
CA ILE A 101 7.06 20.75 14.31
C ILE A 101 7.85 19.75 15.14
N LEU A 102 7.93 18.50 14.67
CA LEU A 102 8.65 17.43 15.36
C LEU A 102 10.15 17.41 15.02
N GLY A 103 10.64 18.23 14.09
CA GLY A 103 11.99 18.17 13.50
C GLY A 103 12.40 16.80 12.97
N LEU A 104 11.50 16.14 12.25
CA LEU A 104 11.75 14.90 11.52
C LEU A 104 12.19 15.19 10.09
N THR A 105 12.89 14.23 9.50
CA THR A 105 13.27 14.27 8.09
C THR A 105 12.28 13.49 7.25
N CYS A 106 11.99 14.01 6.05
CA CYS A 106 11.20 13.32 5.03
C CYS A 106 12.07 12.89 3.85
N ASN A 107 11.69 11.80 3.18
CA ASN A 107 12.31 11.41 1.91
C ASN A 107 11.77 12.26 0.75
N LYS A 108 12.30 12.03 -0.45
CA LYS A 108 11.90 12.73 -1.68
C LYS A 108 10.40 12.60 -2.02
N ASP A 109 9.75 11.54 -1.52
CA ASP A 109 8.34 11.25 -1.77
C ASP A 109 7.45 11.79 -0.64
N GLY A 110 8.03 12.46 0.37
CA GLY A 110 7.35 13.13 1.48
C GLY A 110 7.02 12.24 2.70
N PHE A 111 7.51 11.00 2.74
CA PHE A 111 7.32 10.12 3.90
C PHE A 111 8.40 10.34 4.96
N PHE A 112 8.08 10.12 6.24
CA PHE A 112 9.03 10.20 7.34
C PHE A 112 10.14 9.16 7.20
N VAL A 113 11.36 9.56 7.52
CA VAL A 113 12.56 8.72 7.38
C VAL A 113 12.98 8.22 8.76
N GLU A 114 13.16 6.91 8.87
CA GLU A 114 13.81 6.26 10.00
C GLU A 114 15.30 6.60 10.08
N GLU A 115 15.91 6.37 11.24
CA GLU A 115 17.34 6.56 11.43
C GLU A 115 18.18 5.55 10.61
N ASP A 116 17.80 4.27 10.63
CA ASP A 116 18.44 3.23 9.82
C ASP A 116 17.44 2.13 9.44
N TYR A 117 17.35 1.81 8.15
CA TYR A 117 16.38 0.86 7.61
C TYR A 117 16.51 -0.58 8.13
N LYS A 118 17.67 -0.98 8.67
CA LYS A 118 17.95 -2.33 9.17
C LYS A 118 17.91 -2.41 10.69
N LEU A 119 18.63 -1.50 11.36
CA LEU A 119 18.89 -1.59 12.80
C LEU A 119 17.88 -0.79 13.63
N SER A 120 17.34 0.28 13.06
CA SER A 120 16.53 1.28 13.75
C SER A 120 15.32 1.67 12.90
N SER A 121 14.62 0.67 12.37
CA SER A 121 13.64 0.83 11.29
C SER A 121 12.37 1.62 11.66
N ILE A 122 12.24 2.01 12.92
CA ILE A 122 11.13 2.82 13.45
C ILE A 122 11.61 3.98 14.34
N ASP A 123 12.91 4.05 14.63
CA ASP A 123 13.48 5.16 15.38
C ASP A 123 13.67 6.34 14.43
N THR A 124 13.55 7.55 14.96
CA THR A 124 13.84 8.77 14.22
C THR A 124 15.16 9.36 14.70
N GLY A 125 15.68 10.37 14.00
CA GLY A 125 16.83 11.16 14.48
C GLY A 125 16.58 11.92 15.79
N ARG A 126 15.36 11.86 16.37
CA ARG A 126 15.02 12.48 17.64
C ARG A 126 14.61 11.46 18.67
N GLN A 127 15.36 11.42 19.77
CA GLN A 127 15.09 10.53 20.89
C GLN A 127 13.67 10.74 21.45
N GLY A 128 12.95 9.64 21.65
CA GLY A 128 11.58 9.66 22.16
C GLY A 128 10.51 9.88 21.09
N ILE A 129 10.89 10.10 19.82
CA ILE A 129 9.96 10.15 18.68
C ILE A 129 10.21 8.92 17.80
N TYR A 130 9.14 8.19 17.54
CA TYR A 130 9.14 6.95 16.75
C TYR A 130 8.10 7.04 15.65
N ILE A 131 8.34 6.34 14.54
CA ILE A 131 7.42 6.28 13.41
C ILE A 131 6.80 4.89 13.28
N ALA A 132 5.56 4.83 12.84
CA ALA A 132 4.85 3.58 12.60
C ALA A 132 3.87 3.71 11.44
N SER A 133 3.71 2.63 10.67
CA SER A 133 2.74 2.51 9.58
C SER A 133 3.09 3.34 8.34
N CYS A 134 2.06 3.76 7.61
CA CYS A 134 2.13 4.38 6.30
C CYS A 134 2.76 5.78 6.30
N CYS A 135 2.98 6.39 7.46
CA CYS A 135 3.71 7.67 7.54
C CYS A 135 5.19 7.54 7.13
N GLN A 136 5.77 6.34 7.24
CA GLN A 136 7.13 6.01 6.79
C GLN A 136 7.15 5.53 5.32
N GLY A 137 6.02 5.11 4.77
CA GLY A 137 5.93 4.56 3.42
C GLY A 137 4.85 3.50 3.31
N ILE A 138 4.47 3.19 2.07
CA ILE A 138 3.34 2.31 1.73
C ILE A 138 3.52 0.91 2.33
N LYS A 139 2.53 0.49 3.14
CA LYS A 139 2.51 -0.80 3.82
C LYS A 139 1.08 -1.35 3.87
N ASP A 140 0.96 -2.64 4.16
CA ASP A 140 -0.33 -3.24 4.46
C ASP A 140 -0.66 -3.19 5.96
N ILE A 141 -1.81 -3.76 6.32
CA ILE A 141 -2.32 -3.75 7.69
C ILE A 141 -1.45 -4.61 8.61
N ALA A 142 -0.90 -5.73 8.13
CA ALA A 142 -0.09 -6.63 8.94
C ALA A 142 1.22 -5.95 9.33
N ASP A 143 1.91 -5.33 8.36
CA ASP A 143 3.13 -4.57 8.59
C ASP A 143 2.86 -3.35 9.49
N THR A 144 1.74 -2.66 9.27
CA THR A 144 1.29 -1.55 10.12
C THR A 144 1.11 -1.97 11.58
N SER A 145 0.46 -3.11 11.81
CA SER A 145 0.22 -3.65 13.15
C SER A 145 1.54 -4.04 13.84
N ALA A 146 2.45 -4.68 13.10
CA ALA A 146 3.77 -5.03 13.58
C ALA A 146 4.58 -3.78 13.98
N GLN A 147 4.58 -2.73 13.14
CA GLN A 147 5.27 -1.48 13.46
C GLN A 147 4.64 -0.75 14.65
N GLY A 148 3.32 -0.74 14.79
CA GLY A 148 2.66 -0.17 15.96
C GLY A 148 3.11 -0.85 17.27
N SER A 149 3.22 -2.18 17.24
CA SER A 149 3.72 -2.97 18.37
C SER A 149 5.20 -2.69 18.67
N ALA A 150 6.03 -2.56 17.63
CA ALA A 150 7.44 -2.21 17.77
C ALA A 150 7.63 -0.80 18.38
N ALA A 151 6.85 0.18 17.93
CA ALA A 151 6.87 1.53 18.48
C ALA A 151 6.46 1.56 19.95
N ALA A 152 5.39 0.83 20.32
CA ALA A 152 4.98 0.71 21.71
C ALA A 152 6.09 0.11 22.60
N SER A 153 6.78 -0.94 22.13
CA SER A 153 7.90 -1.54 22.83
C SER A 153 9.07 -0.57 23.03
N LYS A 154 9.46 0.18 21.99
CA LYS A 154 10.51 1.21 22.08
C LYS A 154 10.16 2.31 23.07
N VAL A 155 8.92 2.79 23.05
CA VAL A 155 8.42 3.78 24.01
C VAL A 155 8.50 3.25 25.44
N GLN A 156 8.12 1.99 25.69
CA GLN A 156 8.23 1.39 27.02
C GLN A 156 9.68 1.35 27.52
N VAL A 157 10.63 0.97 26.66
CA VAL A 157 12.06 0.96 26.99
C VAL A 157 12.56 2.38 27.33
N PHE A 158 12.19 3.37 26.52
CA PHE A 158 12.54 4.78 26.73
C PHE A 158 11.97 5.33 28.05
N LEU A 159 10.70 5.10 28.34
CA LEU A 159 10.09 5.56 29.59
C LEU A 159 10.69 4.87 30.82
N SER A 160 11.02 3.58 30.71
CA SER A 160 11.67 2.81 31.78
C SER A 160 13.07 3.33 32.09
N SER A 161 13.86 3.69 31.06
CA SER A 161 15.21 4.25 31.26
C SER A 161 15.16 5.61 31.97
N ILE A 162 14.21 6.48 31.60
CA ILE A 162 13.98 7.77 32.29
C ILE A 162 13.58 7.55 33.76
N ARG A 163 12.69 6.58 34.04
CA ARG A 163 12.27 6.29 35.41
C ARG A 163 13.43 5.84 36.28
N ARG A 164 14.32 4.99 35.76
CA ARG A 164 15.52 4.52 36.48
C ARG A 164 16.50 5.65 36.76
N GLN A 165 16.74 6.53 35.79
CA GLN A 165 17.62 7.69 35.99
C GLN A 165 17.11 8.60 37.11
N LYS A 166 15.79 8.83 37.21
CA LYS A 166 15.21 9.61 38.31
C LYS A 166 15.38 8.98 39.69
N GLN A 167 15.40 7.66 39.79
CA GLN A 167 15.55 6.94 41.07
C GLN A 167 16.99 6.90 41.58
N ASN A 168 17.99 7.00 40.71
CA ASN A 168 19.42 7.00 41.09
C ASN A 168 19.97 8.38 41.48
N VAL A 169 19.17 9.44 41.35
CA VAL A 169 19.56 10.83 41.65
C VAL A 169 18.97 11.30 43.00
N VAL A 170 18.25 10.41 43.71
CA VAL A 170 17.75 10.58 45.09
C VAL A 170 18.48 9.61 45.99
#